data_AF-A0ABD0NUR4-F1
#
_entry.id   AF-A0ABD0NUR4-F1
#
_cell.length_a   1.000
_cell.length_b   1.000
_cell.length_c   1.000
_cell.angle_alpha   90.00
_cell.angle_beta   90.00
_cell.angle_gamma   90.00
#
_symmetry.space_group_name_H-M   'P 1'
#
loop_
_entity.id
_entity.type
_entity.pdbx_description
1 polymer ?
#
loop_
_entity_poly.entity_id
_entity_poly.type
_entity_poly.pdbx_seq_one_letter_code
_entity_poly.pdbx_strand_id
1 'polypeptide(L)'
;GLQGSWELYHVTLDVSDKFRVVFEGVKGGASTGGLSLDDVNLSETQCPQYTWRIRDFTSLLATTPAGSKTYSPRFLSPDGYSFQIGLYINGVTDNPDNMAIYLHLTSGPSDDNLQWPCPWRQASMELMDQNPNIQHRMNNIRMVTTDPAKTSTD
;
A
#
# COMPACT_ATOMS: atom_id res chain seq x y z
N GLY A 1 -7.36 -7.21 -11.59
CA GLY A 1 -8.27 -6.06 -11.42
C GLY A 1 -9.71 -6.53 -11.52
N LEU A 2 -10.66 -5.71 -11.05
CA LEU A 2 -12.08 -5.94 -11.32
C LEU A 2 -12.41 -5.36 -12.69
N GLN A 3 -13.19 -6.11 -13.48
CA GLN A 3 -13.65 -5.65 -14.79
C GLN A 3 -14.47 -4.37 -14.63
N GLY A 4 -14.24 -3.38 -15.50
CA GLY A 4 -14.98 -2.12 -15.48
C GLY A 4 -14.56 -1.15 -14.37
N SER A 5 -13.35 -1.27 -13.82
CA SER A 5 -12.83 -0.32 -12.83
C SER A 5 -11.45 0.21 -13.21
N TRP A 6 -11.18 1.48 -12.87
CA TRP A 6 -9.84 2.06 -12.97
C TRP A 6 -8.89 1.34 -12.02
N GLU A 7 -7.71 0.96 -12.48
CA GLU A 7 -6.68 0.28 -11.69
C GLU A 7 -5.39 1.11 -11.71
N LEU A 8 -4.83 1.39 -10.53
CA LEU A 8 -3.54 2.07 -10.40
C LEU A 8 -2.41 1.06 -10.60
N TYR A 9 -1.43 1.43 -11.41
CA TYR A 9 -0.21 0.65 -11.63
C TYR A 9 1.03 1.50 -11.40
N HIS A 10 2.06 0.87 -10.83
CA HIS A 10 3.39 1.42 -10.67
C HIS A 10 4.37 0.58 -11.49
N VAL A 11 5.26 1.23 -12.22
CA VAL A 11 6.31 0.58 -13.01
C VAL A 11 7.64 1.22 -12.63
N THR A 12 8.53 0.43 -12.03
CA THR A 12 9.88 0.89 -11.70
C THR A 12 10.71 0.96 -12.97
N LEU A 13 11.38 2.09 -13.17
CA LEU A 13 12.29 2.34 -14.28
C LEU A 13 13.69 2.57 -13.71
N ASP A 14 14.70 2.01 -14.37
CA ASP A 14 16.12 2.23 -14.09
C ASP A 14 16.77 2.68 -15.40
N VAL A 15 16.84 4.00 -15.60
CA VAL A 15 17.27 4.62 -16.86
C VAL A 15 18.15 5.82 -16.56
N SER A 16 19.34 5.87 -17.17
CA SER A 16 20.37 6.91 -16.95
C SER A 16 20.41 7.98 -18.04
N ASP A 17 19.85 7.70 -19.22
CA ASP A 17 19.96 8.55 -20.41
C ASP A 17 18.59 9.01 -20.89
N LYS A 18 18.57 9.98 -21.82
CA LYS A 18 17.32 10.48 -22.41
C LYS A 18 16.51 9.33 -23.00
N PHE A 19 15.25 9.22 -22.56
CA PHE A 19 14.37 8.13 -22.96
C PHE A 19 12.96 8.62 -23.35
N ARG A 20 12.13 7.67 -23.79
CA ARG A 20 10.69 7.84 -24.00
C ARG A 20 9.97 6.66 -23.37
N VAL A 21 8.84 6.93 -22.73
CA VAL A 21 7.90 5.87 -22.32
C VAL A 21 6.99 5.58 -23.50
N VAL A 22 6.86 4.30 -23.86
CA VAL A 22 5.98 3.83 -24.93
C VAL A 22 4.93 2.91 -24.32
N PHE A 23 3.65 3.25 -24.48
CA PHE A 23 2.53 2.40 -24.10
C PHE A 23 2.03 1.65 -25.33
N GLU A 24 2.11 0.32 -25.32
CA GLU A 24 1.65 -0.54 -26.40
C GLU A 24 0.40 -1.33 -25.95
N GLY A 25 -0.74 -1.06 -26.57
CA GLY A 25 -1.97 -1.81 -26.34
C GLY A 25 -2.07 -2.98 -27.33
N VAL A 26 -1.94 -4.21 -26.83
CA VAL A 26 -2.04 -5.43 -27.66
C VAL A 26 -3.40 -6.10 -27.46
N LYS A 27 -4.16 -6.26 -28.55
CA LYS A 27 -5.39 -7.07 -28.53
C LYS A 27 -5.03 -8.55 -28.58
N GLY A 28 -5.47 -9.29 -27.57
CA GLY A 28 -5.47 -10.76 -27.61
C GLY A 28 -6.66 -11.31 -28.41
N GLY A 29 -7.62 -11.93 -27.74
CA GLY A 29 -8.81 -12.54 -28.37
C GLY A 29 -9.92 -11.57 -28.78
N ALA A 30 -11.10 -12.13 -29.10
CA ALA A 30 -12.31 -11.34 -29.32
C ALA A 30 -12.70 -10.60 -28.03
N SER A 31 -12.94 -9.29 -28.13
CA SER A 31 -13.29 -8.40 -27.02
C SER A 31 -14.38 -7.43 -27.46
N THR A 32 -15.31 -7.13 -26.56
CA THR A 32 -16.35 -6.09 -26.71
C THR A 32 -15.96 -4.75 -26.10
N GLY A 33 -14.75 -4.65 -25.52
CA GLY A 33 -14.21 -3.43 -24.91
C GLY A 33 -12.76 -3.16 -25.30
N GLY A 34 -12.08 -2.30 -24.55
CA GLY A 34 -10.71 -1.89 -24.82
C GLY A 34 -9.88 -1.60 -23.56
N LEU A 35 -8.73 -0.97 -23.76
CA LEU A 35 -7.85 -0.47 -22.71
C LEU A 35 -7.96 1.05 -22.66
N SER A 36 -8.16 1.59 -21.46
CA SER A 36 -8.15 3.04 -21.20
C SER A 36 -7.00 3.35 -20.25
N LEU A 37 -6.33 4.48 -20.48
CA LEU A 37 -5.23 4.98 -19.67
C LEU A 37 -5.47 6.46 -19.41
N ASP A 38 -5.28 6.88 -18.17
CA ASP A 38 -5.41 8.28 -17.74
C ASP A 38 -4.45 8.56 -16.58
N ASP A 39 -4.26 9.84 -16.23
CA ASP A 39 -3.46 10.31 -15.10
C ASP A 39 -2.00 9.77 -15.04
N VAL A 40 -1.35 9.68 -16.20
CA VAL A 40 0.06 9.23 -16.30
C VAL A 40 1.00 10.23 -15.62
N ASN A 41 1.67 9.78 -14.57
CA ASN A 41 2.69 10.55 -13.86
C ASN A 41 4.04 9.83 -13.92
N LEU A 42 5.12 10.59 -14.03
CA LEU A 42 6.50 10.11 -14.02
C LEU A 42 7.33 10.96 -13.06
N SER A 43 8.10 10.31 -12.18
CA SER A 43 8.98 10.99 -11.23
C SER A 43 10.21 10.12 -10.96
N GLU A 44 11.33 10.76 -10.64
CA GLU A 44 12.58 10.09 -10.24
C GLU A 44 12.50 9.66 -8.76
N THR A 45 11.55 8.78 -8.44
CA THR A 45 11.31 8.26 -7.10
C THR A 45 11.17 6.73 -7.14
N GLN A 46 11.33 6.07 -5.98
CA GLN A 46 11.08 4.64 -5.87
C GLN A 46 9.58 4.37 -5.91
N CYS A 47 9.17 3.34 -6.67
CA CYS A 47 7.80 2.85 -6.58
C CYS A 47 7.52 2.26 -5.20
N PRO A 48 6.26 2.34 -4.71
CA PRO A 48 5.88 1.65 -3.48
C PRO A 48 6.09 0.14 -3.66
N GLN A 49 6.68 -0.51 -2.64
CA GLN A 49 6.94 -1.96 -2.67
C GLN A 49 5.65 -2.79 -2.73
N TYR A 50 4.57 -2.28 -2.12
CA TYR A 50 3.26 -2.90 -2.10
C TYR A 50 2.18 -1.84 -2.24
N THR A 51 1.03 -2.21 -2.79
CA THR A 51 -0.15 -1.35 -2.85
C THR A 51 -1.33 -2.13 -2.30
N TRP A 52 -1.96 -1.60 -1.25
CA TRP A 52 -3.21 -2.14 -0.74
C TRP A 52 -4.37 -1.30 -1.23
N ARG A 53 -5.13 -1.84 -2.18
CA ARG A 53 -6.35 -1.21 -2.68
C ARG A 53 -7.55 -1.64 -1.84
N ILE A 54 -8.20 -0.68 -1.20
CA ILE A 54 -9.49 -0.86 -0.53
C ILE A 54 -10.58 -0.34 -1.46
N ARG A 55 -11.59 -1.18 -1.73
CA ARG A 55 -12.75 -0.82 -2.57
C ARG A 55 -13.93 -0.48 -1.70
N ASP A 56 -14.89 0.25 -2.29
CA ASP A 56 -16.11 0.69 -1.63
C ASP A 56 -15.86 1.38 -0.28
N PHE A 57 -14.78 2.17 -0.22
CA PHE A 57 -14.28 2.78 1.03
C PHE A 57 -15.35 3.63 1.73
N THR A 58 -16.19 4.34 0.98
CA THR A 58 -17.31 5.11 1.54
C THR A 58 -18.32 4.23 2.27
N SER A 59 -18.62 3.04 1.74
CA SER A 59 -19.52 2.08 2.41
C SER A 59 -18.87 1.50 3.65
N LEU A 60 -17.57 1.15 3.57
CA LEU A 60 -16.82 0.69 4.74
C LEU A 60 -16.76 1.77 5.83
N LEU A 61 -16.53 3.03 5.47
CA LEU A 61 -16.55 4.17 6.38
C LEU A 61 -17.92 4.38 7.02
N ALA A 62 -19.02 4.16 6.29
CA ALA A 62 -20.36 4.32 6.84
C ALA A 62 -20.80 3.16 7.75
N THR A 63 -20.24 1.95 7.58
CA THR A 63 -20.76 0.72 8.20
C THR A 63 -19.83 0.06 9.22
N THR A 64 -18.52 0.35 9.17
CA THR A 64 -17.54 -0.28 10.07
C THR A 64 -17.56 0.42 11.43
N PRO A 65 -17.90 -0.25 12.55
CA PRO A 65 -17.90 0.42 13.85
C PRO A 65 -16.47 0.70 14.33
N ALA A 66 -16.30 1.74 15.15
CA ALA A 66 -15.04 2.02 15.83
C ALA A 66 -14.56 0.78 16.62
N GLY A 67 -13.25 0.57 16.67
CA GLY A 67 -12.65 -0.63 17.24
C GLY A 67 -12.62 -1.85 16.30
N SER A 68 -13.21 -1.77 15.10
CA SER A 68 -13.08 -2.80 14.07
C SER A 68 -11.84 -2.59 13.20
N LYS A 69 -11.02 -3.63 13.06
CA LYS A 69 -9.81 -3.61 12.23
C LYS A 69 -10.02 -4.38 10.93
N THR A 70 -9.65 -3.77 9.81
CA THR A 70 -9.52 -4.43 8.50
C THR A 70 -8.04 -4.68 8.23
N TYR A 71 -7.69 -5.85 7.69
CA TYR A 71 -6.31 -6.19 7.35
C TYR A 71 -6.04 -6.13 5.85
N SER A 72 -4.84 -5.69 5.49
CA SER A 72 -4.30 -5.88 4.15
C SER A 72 -4.07 -7.36 3.85
N PRO A 73 -3.85 -7.74 2.57
CA PRO A 73 -3.15 -8.97 2.24
C PRO A 73 -1.82 -9.06 3.00
N ARG A 74 -1.33 -10.28 3.20
CA ARG A 74 -0.01 -10.51 3.77
C ARG A 74 1.05 -10.19 2.73
N PHE A 75 2.02 -9.38 3.13
CA PHE A 75 3.16 -8.99 2.31
C PHE A 75 4.44 -9.60 2.89
N LEU A 76 5.45 -9.75 2.04
CA LEU A 76 6.75 -10.27 2.43
C LEU A 76 7.80 -9.22 2.11
N SER A 77 8.45 -8.65 3.11
CA SER A 77 9.47 -7.61 2.94
C SER A 77 10.67 -8.12 2.11
N PRO A 78 11.51 -7.22 1.56
CA PRO A 78 12.71 -7.62 0.82
C PRO A 78 13.67 -8.51 1.63
N ASP A 79 13.70 -8.35 2.95
CA ASP A 79 14.52 -9.16 3.86
C ASP A 79 13.83 -10.45 4.32
N GLY A 80 12.60 -10.72 3.89
CA GLY A 80 11.87 -11.95 4.18
C GLY A 80 10.91 -11.90 5.37
N TYR A 81 10.75 -10.75 6.06
CA TYR A 81 9.76 -10.63 7.13
C TYR A 81 8.35 -10.55 6.56
N SER A 82 7.47 -11.40 7.05
CA SER A 82 6.05 -11.34 6.69
C SER A 82 5.32 -10.30 7.53
N PHE A 83 4.48 -9.47 6.92
CA PHE A 83 3.73 -8.43 7.61
C PHE A 83 2.36 -8.16 7.00
N GLN A 84 1.50 -7.51 7.78
CA GLN A 84 0.19 -6.99 7.36
C GLN A 84 -0.02 -5.58 7.93
N ILE A 85 -0.82 -4.80 7.21
CA ILE A 85 -1.30 -3.49 7.66
C ILE A 85 -2.69 -3.66 8.24
N GLY A 86 -2.88 -3.21 9.48
CA GLY A 86 -4.18 -3.11 10.12
C GLY A 86 -4.71 -1.69 10.04
N LEU A 87 -5.94 -1.53 9.54
CA LEU A 87 -6.63 -0.25 9.43
C LEU A 87 -7.91 -0.25 10.27
N TYR A 88 -7.99 0.69 11.20
CA TYR A 88 -9.24 1.06 11.85
C TYR A 88 -9.84 2.24 11.08
N ILE A 89 -10.81 1.96 10.22
CA ILE A 89 -11.38 2.95 9.31
C ILE A 89 -12.06 4.10 10.08
N ASN A 90 -12.84 3.78 11.12
CA ASN A 90 -13.49 4.74 12.02
C ASN A 90 -12.78 4.89 13.38
N GLY A 91 -11.48 4.59 13.42
CA GLY A 91 -10.68 4.68 14.63
C GLY A 91 -10.86 3.54 15.62
N VAL A 92 -10.04 3.59 16.68
CA VAL A 92 -10.05 2.61 17.77
C VAL A 92 -11.14 2.95 18.78
N THR A 93 -11.53 1.99 19.62
CA THR A 93 -12.63 2.17 20.60
C THR A 93 -12.47 3.42 21.47
N ASP A 94 -11.24 3.69 21.92
CA ASP A 94 -10.95 4.80 22.84
C ASP A 94 -10.71 6.14 22.12
N ASN A 95 -10.65 6.14 20.79
CA ASN A 95 -10.48 7.33 19.97
C ASN A 95 -11.29 7.18 18.66
N PRO A 96 -12.63 7.22 18.74
CA PRO A 96 -13.49 7.08 17.58
C PRO A 96 -13.28 8.24 16.60
N ASP A 97 -13.72 8.04 15.35
CA ASP A 97 -13.64 8.99 14.22
C ASP A 97 -12.21 9.37 13.76
N ASN A 98 -11.19 8.83 14.43
CA ASN A 98 -9.79 9.05 14.11
C ASN A 98 -9.18 7.79 13.50
N MET A 99 -9.16 7.74 12.16
CA MET A 99 -8.58 6.61 11.42
C MET A 99 -7.17 6.28 11.94
N ALA A 100 -6.94 5.00 12.22
CA ALA A 100 -5.67 4.54 12.77
C ALA A 100 -5.10 3.39 11.93
N ILE A 101 -3.80 3.47 11.66
CA ILE A 101 -3.06 2.52 10.84
C ILE A 101 -1.93 1.90 11.67
N TYR A 102 -1.77 0.58 11.57
CA TYR A 102 -0.81 -0.18 12.34
C TYR A 102 -0.08 -1.17 11.44
N LEU A 103 1.22 -1.34 11.66
CA LEU A 103 1.99 -2.42 11.09
C LEU A 103 2.02 -3.59 12.06
N HIS A 104 1.78 -4.79 11.54
CA HIS A 104 1.91 -6.03 12.28
C HIS A 104 2.89 -6.94 11.56
N LEU A 105 3.95 -7.38 12.25
CA LEU A 105 4.70 -8.56 11.82
C LEU A 105 3.79 -9.78 11.99
N THR A 106 3.93 -10.74 11.08
CA THR A 106 3.11 -11.95 11.01
C THR A 106 4.00 -13.14 10.78
N SER A 107 3.51 -14.35 11.06
CA SER A 107 4.25 -15.56 10.73
C SER A 107 4.49 -15.68 9.21
N GLY A 108 5.75 -15.91 8.85
CA GLY A 108 6.23 -15.95 7.48
C GLY A 108 6.99 -17.25 7.14
N PRO A 109 7.21 -17.51 5.84
CA PRO A 109 7.91 -18.71 5.39
C PRO A 109 9.40 -18.73 5.74
N SER A 110 9.99 -17.58 6.09
CA SER A 110 11.42 -17.42 6.35
C SER A 110 11.76 -17.30 7.84
N ASP A 111 10.77 -17.33 8.74
CA ASP A 111 10.92 -16.94 10.15
C ASP A 111 12.06 -17.67 10.88
N ASP A 112 12.29 -18.95 10.57
CA ASP A 112 13.35 -19.79 11.15
C ASP A 112 14.77 -19.27 10.83
N ASN A 113 14.92 -18.50 9.76
CA ASN A 113 16.20 -17.96 9.28
C ASN A 113 16.33 -16.45 9.49
N LEU A 114 15.32 -15.80 10.10
CA LEU A 114 15.31 -14.37 10.35
C LEU A 114 15.84 -14.03 11.74
N GLN A 115 16.36 -12.82 11.88
CA GLN A 115 16.80 -12.30 13.16
C GLN A 115 15.59 -11.83 13.97
N TRP A 116 15.50 -12.27 15.23
CA TRP A 116 14.43 -11.86 16.15
C TRP A 116 15.00 -11.29 17.45
N PRO A 117 14.44 -10.20 18.01
CA PRO A 117 13.36 -9.37 17.44
C PRO A 117 13.78 -8.64 16.15
N CYS A 118 12.82 -8.34 15.25
CA CYS A 118 13.07 -7.75 13.93
C CYS A 118 13.85 -6.41 14.03
N PRO A 119 15.12 -6.36 13.58
CA PRO A 119 16.00 -5.23 13.86
C PRO A 119 15.91 -4.14 12.79
N TRP A 120 15.49 -2.94 13.20
CA TRP A 120 15.66 -1.69 12.47
C TRP A 120 15.10 -1.69 11.06
N ARG A 121 13.89 -2.24 10.89
CA ARG A 121 13.17 -2.16 9.62
C ARG A 121 12.18 -1.02 9.66
N GLN A 122 12.38 -0.06 8.76
CA GLN A 122 11.47 1.05 8.58
C GLN A 122 10.38 0.66 7.59
N ALA A 123 9.14 0.93 7.97
CA ALA A 123 7.99 0.83 7.08
C ALA A 123 7.32 2.19 6.96
N SER A 124 7.18 2.63 5.72
CA SER A 124 6.43 3.83 5.35
C SER A 124 5.06 3.41 4.82
N MET A 125 4.01 3.84 5.50
CA MET A 125 2.63 3.59 5.13
C MET A 125 2.02 4.91 4.65
N GLU A 126 1.42 4.89 3.48
CA GLU A 126 0.94 6.08 2.78
C GLU A 126 -0.52 5.90 2.38
N LEU A 127 -1.37 6.82 2.84
CA LEU A 127 -2.70 7.00 2.28
C LEU A 127 -2.61 8.02 1.14
N MET A 128 -2.78 7.52 -0.07
CA MET A 128 -2.61 8.28 -1.31
C MET A 128 -3.80 9.20 -1.57
N ASP A 129 -3.51 10.49 -1.71
CA ASP A 129 -4.37 11.46 -2.39
C ASP A 129 -4.28 11.22 -3.90
N GLN A 130 -5.42 10.87 -4.51
CA GLN A 130 -5.51 10.50 -5.93
C GLN A 130 -5.69 11.72 -6.83
N ASN A 131 -4.99 12.82 -6.55
CA ASN A 131 -4.93 13.95 -7.46
C ASN A 131 -4.30 13.52 -8.81
N PRO A 132 -4.88 13.91 -9.96
CA PRO A 132 -4.34 13.64 -11.29
C PRO A 132 -2.89 14.09 -11.47
N ASN A 133 -2.48 15.20 -10.85
CA ASN A 133 -1.12 15.72 -10.90
C ASN A 133 -0.36 15.35 -9.62
N ILE A 134 0.74 14.59 -9.75
CA ILE A 134 1.58 14.18 -8.62
C ILE A 134 2.11 15.37 -7.81
N GLN A 135 2.32 16.54 -8.42
CA GLN A 135 2.83 17.74 -7.72
C GLN A 135 1.80 18.35 -6.74
N HIS A 136 0.52 18.01 -6.90
CA HIS A 136 -0.57 18.52 -6.07
C HIS A 136 -1.11 17.48 -5.08
N ARG A 137 -0.50 16.30 -5.00
CA ARG A 137 -0.91 15.26 -4.06
C ARG A 137 -0.49 15.61 -2.64
N MET A 138 -1.45 15.56 -1.71
CA MET A 138 -1.20 15.75 -0.28
C MET A 138 -1.36 14.42 0.46
N ASN A 139 -0.49 13.45 0.14
CA ASN A 139 -0.54 12.12 0.73
C ASN A 139 -0.31 12.16 2.24
N ASN A 140 -1.05 11.34 2.99
CA ASN A 140 -0.86 11.22 4.44
C ASN A 140 0.06 10.05 4.75
N ILE A 141 1.27 10.35 5.21
CA ILE A 141 2.34 9.37 5.41
C ILE A 141 2.58 9.15 6.91
N ARG A 142 2.75 7.89 7.31
CA ARG A 142 3.22 7.49 8.64
C ARG A 142 4.35 6.49 8.51
N MET A 143 5.38 6.67 9.33
CA MET A 143 6.55 5.81 9.34
C MET A 143 6.71 5.19 10.72
N VAL A 144 7.04 3.91 10.74
CA VAL A 144 7.41 3.17 11.95
C VAL A 144 8.73 2.46 11.69
N THR A 145 9.55 2.30 12.72
CA THR A 145 10.78 1.51 12.66
C THR A 145 10.73 0.46 13.75
N THR A 146 11.01 -0.79 13.42
CA THR A 146 11.09 -1.86 14.42
C THR A 146 12.35 -1.66 15.25
N ASP A 147 12.16 -1.45 16.56
CA ASP A 147 13.26 -1.33 17.51
C ASP A 147 13.35 -2.64 18.30
N PRO A 148 14.43 -3.44 18.13
CA PRO A 148 14.55 -4.74 18.78
C PRO A 148 14.75 -4.65 20.30
N ALA A 149 15.08 -3.46 20.83
CA ALA A 149 15.20 -3.23 22.27
C ALA A 149 13.90 -2.67 22.89
N LYS A 150 12.93 -2.26 22.06
CA LYS A 150 11.67 -1.70 22.54
C LYS A 150 10.75 -2.80 23.05
N THR A 151 10.52 -2.80 24.35
CA THR A 151 9.49 -3.60 25.01
C THR A 151 8.24 -2.75 25.20
N SER A 152 7.06 -3.21 24.76
CA SER A 152 5.79 -2.64 25.26
C SER A 152 5.42 -3.37 26.55
N THR A 153 5.16 -2.61 27.61
CA THR A 153 4.35 -3.09 28.73
C THR A 153 2.92 -2.77 28.35
N ASP A 154 2.14 -3.79 27.97
CA ASP A 154 0.69 -3.66 27.94
C ASP A 154 0.15 -3.52 29.37
#